data_AF-A0AAD4T371-F1
#
_entry.id   AF-A0AAD4T371-F1
#
_cell.length_a   1.000
_cell.length_b   1.000
_cell.length_c   1.000
_cell.angle_alpha   90.00
_cell.angle_beta   90.00
_cell.angle_gamma   90.00
#
_symmetry.space_group_name_H-M   'P 1'
#
loop_
_entity.id
_entity.type
_entity.pdbx_description
1 polymer ?
#
loop_
_entity_poly.entity_id
_entity_poly.type
_entity_poly.pdbx_seq_one_letter_code
_entity_poly.pdbx_strand_id
1 'polypeptide(L)'
;MPRSRINGNFIDKTFSIVANILLCIIPTTSREKEAFTYYRDALQNYYEAMRLEIDPYDRSYILYNIGLIHTSNGEHTKALEYYFRALERNPFLPQAFNNMAGDSEIAEAWSDQAAEYWKQAIALTPGNYIEAHNWLKITRRFE
;
A
#
# COMPACT_ATOMS: atom_id res chain seq x y z
N MET A 1 -21.16 -15.99 -11.67
CA MET A 1 -19.97 -15.57 -12.44
C MET A 1 -20.31 -15.59 -13.94
N PRO A 2 -19.65 -14.81 -14.82
CA PRO A 2 -18.69 -13.74 -14.56
C PRO A 2 -18.88 -12.48 -15.47
N ARG A 3 -18.30 -11.37 -15.04
CA ARG A 3 -17.45 -10.46 -15.83
C ARG A 3 -17.07 -9.31 -14.91
N SER A 4 -15.93 -9.46 -14.23
CA SER A 4 -15.24 -8.28 -13.71
C SER A 4 -15.04 -7.35 -14.89
N ARG A 5 -15.39 -6.07 -14.71
CA ARG A 5 -15.01 -5.04 -15.67
C ARG A 5 -13.50 -4.94 -15.61
N ILE A 6 -12.83 -5.73 -16.46
CA ILE A 6 -11.44 -5.55 -16.81
C ILE A 6 -11.33 -4.10 -17.24
N ASN A 7 -10.61 -3.29 -16.47
CA ASN A 7 -10.30 -1.92 -16.85
C ASN A 7 -9.79 -1.94 -18.29
N GLY A 8 -10.50 -1.24 -19.18
CA GLY A 8 -10.30 -1.31 -20.62
C GLY A 8 -8.99 -0.66 -21.12
N ASN A 9 -8.09 -0.29 -20.21
CA ASN A 9 -6.83 0.35 -20.56
C ASN A 9 -5.88 -0.68 -21.22
N PHE A 10 -5.32 -0.31 -22.37
CA PHE A 10 -4.37 -1.13 -23.12
C PHE A 10 -3.15 -1.53 -22.27
N ILE A 11 -2.74 -0.65 -21.35
CA ILE A 11 -1.61 -0.88 -20.45
C ILE A 11 -1.92 -2.01 -19.46
N ASP A 12 -3.10 -2.00 -18.82
CA ASP A 12 -3.51 -3.04 -17.86
C ASP A 12 -3.64 -4.42 -18.51
N LYS A 13 -4.15 -4.46 -19.74
CA LYS A 13 -4.25 -5.71 -20.52
C LYS A 13 -2.87 -6.25 -20.86
N THR A 14 -1.97 -5.37 -21.32
CA THR A 14 -0.59 -5.74 -21.64
C THR A 14 0.15 -6.26 -20.41
N PHE A 15 0.01 -5.58 -19.26
CA PHE A 15 0.62 -6.01 -18.01
C PHE A 15 0.09 -7.37 -17.55
N SER A 16 -1.23 -7.59 -17.63
CA SER A 16 -1.85 -8.87 -17.28
C SER A 16 -1.38 -10.02 -18.17
N ILE A 17 -1.22 -9.77 -19.48
CA ILE A 17 -0.71 -10.76 -20.43
C ILE A 17 0.77 -11.09 -20.13
N VAL A 18 1.59 -10.06 -19.91
CA VAL A 18 3.02 -10.25 -19.58
C VAL A 18 3.20 -10.98 -18.26
N ALA A 19 2.43 -10.64 -17.22
CA ALA A 19 2.46 -11.33 -15.93
C ALA A 19 2.07 -12.81 -16.06
N ASN A 20 1.03 -13.13 -16.84
CA ASN A 20 0.66 -14.53 -17.12
C ASN A 20 1.74 -15.29 -17.88
N ILE A 21 2.39 -14.66 -18.86
CA ILE A 21 3.51 -15.26 -19.60
C ILE A 21 4.68 -15.52 -18.65
N LEU A 22 5.01 -14.57 -17.77
CA LEU A 22 6.08 -14.72 -16.79
C LEU A 22 5.81 -15.87 -15.81
N LEU A 23 4.57 -16.05 -15.34
CA LEU A 23 4.19 -17.18 -14.48
C LEU A 23 4.26 -18.54 -15.19
N CYS A 24 4.18 -18.56 -16.53
CA CYS A 24 4.40 -19.77 -17.32
C CYS A 24 5.89 -20.08 -17.52
N ILE A 25 6.75 -19.06 -17.53
CA ILE A 25 8.19 -19.19 -17.83
C ILE A 25 9.02 -19.39 -16.54
N ILE A 26 8.67 -18.70 -15.45
CA ILE A 26 9.37 -18.83 -14.17
C ILE A 26 8.88 -20.11 -13.48
N PRO A 27 9.78 -21.00 -13.00
CA PRO A 27 9.42 -22.19 -12.24
C PRO A 27 8.81 -21.76 -10.90
N THR A 28 7.50 -21.54 -10.92
CA THR A 28 6.69 -21.18 -9.76
C THR A 28 5.86 -22.38 -9.34
N THR A 29 5.76 -22.61 -8.03
CA THR A 29 4.95 -23.71 -7.49
C THR A 29 3.46 -23.43 -7.76
N SER A 30 2.62 -24.47 -7.79
CA SER A 30 1.16 -24.30 -7.95
C SER A 30 0.59 -23.36 -6.88
N ARG A 31 1.16 -23.41 -5.67
CA ARG A 31 0.79 -22.58 -4.53
C ARG A 31 1.16 -21.11 -4.71
N GLU A 32 2.31 -20.80 -5.34
CA GLU A 32 2.69 -19.43 -5.69
C GLU A 32 1.80 -18.83 -6.76
N LYS A 33 1.40 -19.61 -7.77
CA LYS A 33 0.48 -19.17 -8.83
C LYS A 33 -0.92 -18.88 -8.27
N GLU A 34 -1.42 -19.75 -7.39
CA GLU A 34 -2.67 -19.52 -6.67
C GLU A 34 -2.58 -18.27 -5.80
N ALA A 35 -1.53 -18.13 -4.99
CA ALA A 35 -1.31 -16.97 -4.15
C ALA A 35 -1.32 -15.67 -4.98
N PHE A 36 -0.60 -15.61 -6.11
CA PHE A 36 -0.60 -14.47 -7.01
C PHE A 36 -2.01 -14.14 -7.54
N THR A 37 -2.79 -15.16 -7.91
CA THR A 37 -4.16 -14.98 -8.39
C THR A 37 -5.07 -14.43 -7.29
N TYR A 38 -4.97 -14.97 -6.07
CA TYR A 38 -5.71 -14.46 -4.91
C TYR A 38 -5.32 -13.02 -4.57
N TYR A 39 -4.04 -12.66 -4.63
CA TYR A 39 -3.58 -11.29 -4.37
C TYR A 39 -4.12 -10.29 -5.41
N ARG A 40 -4.08 -10.66 -6.69
CA ARG A 40 -4.64 -9.83 -7.76
C ARG A 40 -6.15 -9.62 -7.59
N ASP A 41 -6.87 -10.69 -7.30
CA ASP A 41 -8.32 -10.63 -7.13
C ASP A 41 -8.70 -9.85 -5.85
N ALA A 42 -7.90 -9.97 -4.77
CA ALA A 42 -8.04 -9.18 -3.56
C ALA A 42 -7.85 -7.68 -3.83
N LEU A 43 -6.80 -7.30 -4.57
CA LEU A 43 -6.55 -5.90 -4.92
C LEU A 43 -7.70 -5.31 -5.74
N GLN A 44 -8.21 -6.05 -6.73
CA GLN A 44 -9.37 -5.63 -7.52
C GLN A 44 -10.62 -5.44 -6.65
N ASN A 45 -10.85 -6.35 -5.69
CA ASN A 45 -11.96 -6.25 -4.75
C ASN A 45 -11.82 -5.01 -3.86
N TYR A 46 -10.62 -4.68 -3.38
CA TYR A 46 -10.40 -3.47 -2.60
C TYR A 46 -10.60 -2.18 -3.42
N TYR A 47 -10.23 -2.16 -4.70
CA TYR A 47 -10.54 -1.02 -5.57
C TYR A 47 -12.04 -0.82 -5.78
N GLU A 48 -12.80 -1.91 -5.98
CA GLU A 48 -14.26 -1.81 -6.04
C GLU A 48 -14.86 -1.41 -4.68
N ALA A 49 -14.36 -1.96 -3.57
CA ALA A 49 -14.78 -1.57 -2.23
C ALA A 49 -14.53 -0.07 -1.99
N MET A 50 -13.36 0.45 -2.37
CA MET A 50 -13.05 1.88 -2.26
C MET A 50 -13.99 2.76 -3.09
N ARG A 51 -14.46 2.25 -4.24
CA ARG A 51 -15.42 2.96 -5.12
C ARG A 51 -16.82 3.00 -4.51
N LEU A 52 -17.22 1.95 -3.79
CA LEU A 52 -18.55 1.80 -3.21
C LEU A 52 -18.66 2.42 -1.81
N GLU A 53 -17.61 2.29 -1.00
CA GLU A 53 -17.57 2.86 0.34
C GLU A 53 -17.58 4.38 0.24
N ILE A 54 -18.31 5.04 1.12
CA ILE A 54 -18.45 6.51 1.15
C ILE A 54 -17.81 7.06 2.42
N ASP A 55 -17.88 6.29 3.52
CA ASP A 55 -17.38 6.72 4.81
C ASP A 55 -15.85 6.90 4.77
N PRO A 56 -15.33 8.09 5.17
CA PRO A 56 -13.89 8.36 5.15
C PRO A 56 -13.08 7.43 6.06
N TYR A 57 -13.64 7.02 7.20
CA TYR A 57 -12.97 6.17 8.17
C TYR A 57 -12.88 4.74 7.65
N ASP A 58 -13.96 4.19 7.10
CA ASP A 58 -13.93 2.85 6.48
C ASP A 58 -13.04 2.83 5.22
N ARG A 59 -13.05 3.90 4.42
CA ARG A 59 -12.12 4.09 3.31
C ARG A 59 -10.66 4.07 3.75
N SER A 60 -10.34 4.54 4.96
CA SER A 60 -8.96 4.51 5.48
C SER A 60 -8.44 3.08 5.62
N TYR A 61 -9.28 2.14 6.10
CA TYR A 61 -8.91 0.73 6.23
C TYR A 61 -8.76 0.06 4.85
N ILE A 62 -9.60 0.44 3.90
CA ILE A 62 -9.47 -0.06 2.52
C ILE A 62 -8.15 0.40 1.90
N LEU A 63 -7.81 1.69 2.03
CA LEU A 63 -6.53 2.25 1.56
C LEU A 63 -5.33 1.57 2.25
N TYR A 64 -5.42 1.36 3.56
CA TYR A 64 -4.41 0.62 4.32
C TYR A 64 -4.21 -0.81 3.80
N ASN A 65 -5.29 -1.54 3.53
CA ASN A 65 -5.22 -2.90 3.01
C ASN A 65 -4.65 -2.96 1.59
N ILE A 66 -4.92 -1.95 0.75
CA ILE A 66 -4.26 -1.80 -0.55
C ILE A 66 -2.75 -1.58 -0.35
N GLY A 67 -2.36 -0.74 0.62
CA GLY A 67 -0.96 -0.54 1.00
C GLY A 67 -0.26 -1.85 1.40
N LEU A 68 -0.92 -2.69 2.22
CA LEU A 68 -0.39 -4.00 2.61
C LEU A 68 -0.12 -4.91 1.42
N ILE A 69 -1.03 -4.93 0.44
CA ILE A 69 -0.85 -5.71 -0.79
C ILE A 69 0.38 -5.20 -1.57
N HIS A 70 0.55 -3.89 -1.69
CA HIS A 70 1.73 -3.32 -2.34
C HIS A 70 3.02 -3.62 -1.56
N THR A 71 3.00 -3.60 -0.22
CA THR A 71 4.12 -4.06 0.61
C THR A 71 4.47 -5.52 0.33
N SER A 72 3.47 -6.41 0.28
CA SER A 72 3.69 -7.84 -0.02
C SER A 72 4.24 -8.09 -1.42
N ASN A 73 3.95 -7.20 -2.38
CA ASN A 73 4.48 -7.26 -3.75
C ASN A 73 5.86 -6.58 -3.91
N GLY A 74 6.46 -6.05 -2.83
CA GLY A 74 7.72 -5.30 -2.90
C GLY A 74 7.60 -3.90 -3.50
N GLU A 75 6.37 -3.42 -3.74
CA GLU A 75 6.08 -2.10 -4.31
C GLU A 75 6.05 -1.02 -3.21
N HIS A 76 7.16 -0.90 -2.48
CA HIS A 76 7.26 -0.09 -1.25
C HIS A 76 6.87 1.38 -1.43
N THR A 77 7.27 2.01 -2.54
CA THR A 77 6.89 3.40 -2.87
C THR A 77 5.37 3.59 -2.93
N LYS A 78 4.66 2.67 -3.59
CA LYS A 78 3.19 2.73 -3.70
C LYS A 78 2.55 2.40 -2.36
N ALA A 79 3.10 1.45 -1.62
CA ALA A 79 2.62 1.13 -0.29
C ALA A 79 2.65 2.37 0.63
N LEU A 80 3.77 3.11 0.64
CA LEU A 80 3.90 4.36 1.40
C LEU A 80 2.84 5.39 1.00
N GLU A 81 2.58 5.57 -0.31
CA GLU A 81 1.54 6.48 -0.79
C GLU A 81 0.14 6.07 -0.27
N TYR A 82 -0.19 4.78 -0.33
CA TYR A 82 -1.49 4.28 0.14
C TYR A 82 -1.64 4.38 1.66
N TYR A 83 -0.58 4.10 2.43
CA TYR A 83 -0.59 4.30 3.87
C TYR A 83 -0.74 5.78 4.23
N PHE A 84 -0.04 6.68 3.54
CA PHE A 84 -0.21 8.12 3.73
C PHE A 84 -1.64 8.56 3.45
N ARG A 85 -2.22 8.14 2.32
CA ARG A 85 -3.63 8.42 1.98
C ARG A 85 -4.61 7.85 3.00
N ALA A 86 -4.30 6.70 3.62
CA ALA A 86 -5.11 6.18 4.72
C ALA A 86 -5.07 7.11 5.94
N LEU A 87 -3.88 7.61 6.30
CA LEU A 87 -3.67 8.52 7.42
C LEU A 87 -4.29 9.91 7.17
N GLU A 88 -4.33 10.39 5.92
CA GLU A 88 -5.07 11.62 5.57
C GLU A 88 -6.57 11.52 5.86
N ARG A 89 -7.14 10.30 5.78
CA ARG A 89 -8.56 10.05 6.06
C ARG A 89 -8.81 9.75 7.53
N ASN A 90 -7.93 8.96 8.13
CA ASN A 90 -7.98 8.58 9.52
C ASN A 90 -6.61 8.76 10.15
N PRO A 91 -6.38 9.92 10.79
CA PRO A 91 -5.14 10.17 11.52
C PRO A 91 -4.88 9.19 12.67
N PHE A 92 -5.90 8.48 13.14
CA PHE A 92 -5.83 7.52 14.24
C PHE A 92 -5.72 6.07 13.75
N LEU A 93 -4.85 5.83 12.76
CA LEU A 93 -4.58 4.50 12.21
C LEU A 93 -3.12 4.08 12.48
N PRO A 94 -2.77 3.68 13.72
CA PRO A 94 -1.39 3.38 14.11
C PRO A 94 -0.77 2.23 13.30
N GLN A 95 -1.59 1.32 12.75
CA GLN A 95 -1.12 0.24 11.89
C GLN A 95 -0.54 0.78 10.57
N ALA A 96 -1.17 1.78 9.94
CA ALA A 96 -0.64 2.40 8.72
C ALA A 96 0.68 3.13 9.03
N PHE A 97 0.73 3.79 10.19
CA PHE A 97 1.95 4.43 10.67
C PHE A 97 3.11 3.43 10.85
N ASN A 98 2.88 2.33 11.56
CA ASN A 98 3.91 1.30 11.79
C ASN A 98 4.42 0.68 10.47
N ASN A 99 3.54 0.46 9.50
CA ASN A 99 3.94 -0.10 8.21
C ASN A 99 4.71 0.90 7.33
N MET A 100 4.50 2.21 7.49
CA MET A 100 5.33 3.23 6.84
C MET A 100 6.73 3.30 7.43
N ALA A 101 6.88 2.98 8.72
CA ALA A 101 8.18 2.95 9.38
C ALA A 101 9.09 1.84 8.89
N GLY A 102 8.49 0.79 8.32
CA GLY A 102 9.19 -0.37 7.81
C GLY A 102 9.83 -1.21 8.91
N ASP A 103 10.11 -2.46 8.57
CA ASP A 103 11.03 -3.29 9.34
C ASP A 103 12.48 -2.93 8.98
N SER A 104 13.36 -2.92 9.97
CA SER A 104 14.67 -2.26 10.01
C SER A 104 15.62 -2.59 8.84
N GLU A 105 15.42 -3.70 8.13
CA GLU A 105 16.32 -4.17 7.06
C GLU A 105 15.94 -3.67 5.65
N ILE A 106 14.66 -3.40 5.38
CA ILE A 106 14.19 -2.83 4.09
C ILE A 106 14.08 -1.30 4.18
N ALA A 107 14.17 -0.77 5.41
CA ALA A 107 13.86 0.60 5.76
C ALA A 107 14.77 1.63 5.09
N GLU A 108 16.08 1.42 4.92
CA GLU A 108 16.99 2.53 4.62
C GLU A 108 16.72 3.21 3.27
N ALA A 109 16.39 2.43 2.23
CA ALA A 109 16.11 2.98 0.89
C ALA A 109 14.81 3.81 0.82
N TRP A 110 13.84 3.51 1.68
CA TRP A 110 12.52 4.15 1.66
C TRP A 110 12.25 5.04 2.88
N SER A 111 13.17 5.05 3.85
CA SER A 111 13.08 5.81 5.09
C SER A 111 13.02 7.31 4.86
N ASP A 112 13.74 7.81 3.85
CA ASP A 112 13.71 9.23 3.51
C ASP A 112 12.35 9.62 2.91
N GLN A 113 11.79 8.78 2.05
CA GLN A 113 10.45 9.00 1.51
C GLN A 113 9.35 8.86 2.59
N ALA A 114 9.47 7.88 3.47
CA ALA A 114 8.59 7.72 4.63
C ALA A 114 8.67 8.96 5.54
N ALA A 115 9.87 9.50 5.76
CA ALA A 115 10.08 10.72 6.53
C ALA A 115 9.36 11.92 5.93
N GLU A 116 9.42 12.11 4.62
CA GLU A 116 8.69 13.19 3.95
C GLU A 116 7.16 13.05 4.11
N TYR A 117 6.61 11.84 3.94
CA TYR A 117 5.19 11.62 4.18
C TYR A 117 4.80 11.83 5.65
N TRP A 118 5.67 11.50 6.60
CA TRP A 118 5.40 11.76 8.02
C TRP A 118 5.48 13.22 8.40
N LYS A 119 6.42 13.98 7.84
CA LYS A 119 6.46 15.45 7.98
C LYS A 119 5.14 16.05 7.48
N GLN A 120 4.64 15.59 6.33
CA GLN A 120 3.35 16.01 5.80
C GLN A 120 2.18 15.61 6.72
N ALA A 121 2.14 14.37 7.21
CA ALA A 121 1.08 13.90 8.10
C ALA A 121 1.05 14.71 9.41
N ILE A 122 2.22 14.93 10.02
CA ILE A 122 2.39 15.80 11.20
C ILE A 122 1.87 17.21 10.92
N ALA A 123 2.20 17.80 9.76
CA ALA A 123 1.72 19.12 9.40
C ALA A 123 0.19 19.18 9.27
N LEU A 124 -0.44 18.11 8.78
CA LEU A 124 -1.90 18.01 8.70
C LEU A 124 -2.56 17.89 10.07
N THR A 125 -1.97 17.12 11.00
CA THR A 125 -2.51 16.95 12.36
C THR A 125 -1.41 17.00 13.44
N PRO A 126 -0.98 18.20 13.89
CA PRO A 126 0.22 18.41 14.73
C PRO A 126 0.23 17.79 16.14
N GLY A 127 -0.80 17.04 16.54
CA GLY A 127 -0.89 16.38 17.84
C GLY A 127 -1.14 14.87 17.80
N ASN A 128 -1.37 14.31 16.60
CA ASN A 128 -1.85 12.93 16.49
C ASN A 128 -0.75 11.91 16.20
N TYR A 129 0.45 12.35 15.84
CA TYR A 129 1.52 11.48 15.36
C TYR A 129 2.76 11.53 16.26
N ILE A 130 2.58 11.26 17.55
CA ILE A 130 3.68 11.24 18.53
C ILE A 130 4.73 10.21 18.11
N GLU A 131 4.29 9.06 17.60
CA GLU A 131 5.14 8.00 17.06
C GLU A 131 5.92 8.47 15.84
N ALA A 132 5.34 9.30 14.96
CA ALA A 132 6.05 9.92 13.83
C ALA A 132 7.15 10.86 14.29
N HIS A 133 6.85 11.72 15.26
CA HIS A 133 7.85 12.60 15.86
C HIS A 133 9.00 11.81 16.49
N ASN A 134 8.68 10.74 17.22
CA ASN A 134 9.69 9.90 17.86
C ASN A 134 10.54 9.16 16.82
N TRP A 135 9.92 8.57 15.81
CA TRP A 135 10.64 7.88 14.74
C TRP A 135 11.57 8.84 13.98
N LEU A 136 11.09 10.02 13.59
CA LEU A 136 11.89 11.02 12.87
C LEU A 136 13.10 11.50 13.69
N LYS A 137 12.93 11.63 15.02
CA LYS A 137 14.03 11.98 15.93
C LYS A 137 15.06 10.85 16.05
N ILE A 138 14.59 9.61 16.26
CA ILE A 138 15.47 8.43 16.40
C ILE A 138 16.30 8.23 15.13
N THR A 139 15.67 8.43 13.98
CA THR A 139 16.31 8.25 12.68
C THR A 139 17.06 9.48 12.17
N ARG A 140 17.07 10.58 12.93
CA ARG A 140 17.72 11.86 12.56
C ARG A 140 17.19 12.47 11.25
N ARG A 141 15.90 12.28 10.97
CA ARG A 141 15.19 12.78 9.78
C ARG A 141 14.21 13.92 10.09
N PHE A 142 14.30 14.50 11.28
CA PHE A 142 13.40 15.54 11.76
C PHE A 142 13.74 16.95 11.27
N GLU A 143 14.94 17.16 10.72
CA GLU A 143 15.42 18.46 10.21
C GLU A 143 14.76 18.89 8.89
#